data_AF-A0A973JC91-F1
#
_entry.id   AF-A0A973JC91-F1
#
_cell.length_a   1.000
_cell.length_b   1.000
_cell.length_c   1.000
_cell.angle_alpha   90.00
_cell.angle_beta   90.00
_cell.angle_gamma   90.00
#
_symmetry.space_group_name_H-M   'P 1'
#
loop_
_entity.id
_entity.type
_entity.pdbx_description
1 polymer ?
#
loop_
_entity_poly.entity_id
_entity_poly.type
_entity_poly.pdbx_seq_one_letter_code
_entity_poly.pdbx_strand_id
1 'polypeptide(L)' 'MYKIVSAIFLAENIKKIEIEAPRIAKKRKAGQFVMLRVGNSGERVPLTIAGSDPEKGTITIIVQGMGKTTKELNSREAGD' A
#
# COMPACT_ATOMS: atom_id res chain seq x y z
N MET A 1 -4.26 -1.02 12.55
CA MET A 1 -3.14 -1.03 11.57
C MET A 1 -3.37 -2.19 10.63
N TYR A 2 -2.92 -2.07 9.38
CA TYR A 2 -2.98 -3.15 8.38
C TYR A 2 -1.56 -3.64 8.14
N LYS A 3 -1.37 -4.96 8.12
CA LYS A 3 -0.06 -5.59 8.01
C LYS A 3 0.48 -5.50 6.59
N ILE A 4 1.76 -5.20 6.43
CA ILE A 4 2.47 -5.32 5.15
C ILE A 4 2.94 -6.77 4.99
N VAL A 5 2.39 -7.46 3.99
CA VAL A 5 2.71 -8.86 3.68
C VAL A 5 3.98 -8.94 2.85
N SER A 6 4.19 -8.00 1.94
CA SER A 6 5.36 -7.93 1.07
C SER A 6 5.70 -6.48 0.73
N ALA A 7 6.99 -6.16 0.66
CA ALA A 7 7.49 -4.85 0.26
C ALA A 7 8.74 -5.04 -0.63
N ILE A 8 8.65 -4.67 -1.91
CA ILE A 8 9.70 -4.94 -2.91
C ILE A 8 9.91 -3.69 -3.77
N PHE A 9 11.15 -3.23 -3.91
CA PHE A 9 11.48 -2.19 -4.88
C PHE A 9 11.43 -2.74 -6.31
N LEU A 10 10.64 -2.08 -7.17
CA LEU A 10 10.55 -2.41 -8.59
C LEU A 10 11.57 -1.63 -9.42
N ALA A 11 11.92 -0.43 -8.96
CA ALA A 11 12.92 0.46 -9.52
C ALA A 11 13.39 1.44 -8.45
N GLU A 12 14.32 2.34 -8.80
CA GLU A 12 14.74 3.42 -7.90
C GLU A 12 13.52 4.24 -7.44
N ASN A 13 13.34 4.35 -6.12
CA ASN A 13 12.23 5.04 -5.48
C ASN A 13 10.81 4.51 -5.79
N ILE A 14 10.64 3.38 -6.51
CA ILE A 14 9.32 2.78 -6.78
C ILE A 14 9.20 1.46 -6.02
N LYS A 15 8.28 1.39 -5.04
CA LYS A 15 8.05 0.20 -4.22
C LYS A 15 6.66 -0.39 -4.46
N LYS A 16 6.60 -1.70 -4.65
CA LYS A 16 5.38 -2.50 -4.61
C LYS A 16 5.17 -2.94 -3.17
N ILE A 17 4.00 -2.64 -2.62
CA ILE A 17 3.63 -3.02 -1.26
C ILE A 17 2.32 -3.81 -1.31
N GLU A 18 2.33 -4.98 -0.71
CA GLU A 18 1.17 -5.83 -0.52
C GLU A 18 0.71 -5.70 0.93
N ILE A 19 -0.56 -5.34 1.13
CA ILE A 19 -1.15 -5.01 2.43
C ILE A 19 -2.31 -5.95 2.68
N GLU A 20 -2.37 -6.55 3.87
CA GLU A 20 -3.49 -7.35 4.32
C GLU A 20 -4.70 -6.44 4.58
N ALA A 21 -5.72 -6.53 3.74
CA ALA A 21 -6.95 -5.74 3.85
C ALA A 21 -8.16 -6.52 3.29
N PRO A 22 -8.64 -7.57 3.97
CA PRO A 22 -9.58 -8.54 3.38
C PRO A 22 -10.91 -7.93 2.94
N ARG A 23 -11.38 -6.90 3.67
CA ARG A 23 -12.62 -6.19 3.34
C ARG A 23 -12.52 -5.38 2.05
N ILE A 24 -11.33 -4.81 1.78
CA ILE A 24 -11.08 -4.03 0.57
C ILE A 24 -10.81 -4.98 -0.59
N ALA A 25 -9.97 -6.00 -0.37
CA ALA A 25 -9.64 -7.01 -1.39
C ALA A 25 -10.89 -7.65 -2.01
N LYS A 26 -11.90 -8.00 -1.19
CA LYS A 26 -13.16 -8.59 -1.65
C LYS A 26 -14.08 -7.63 -2.41
N LYS A 27 -13.95 -6.31 -2.24
CA LYS A 27 -14.87 -5.31 -2.80
C LYS A 27 -14.26 -4.44 -3.89
N ARG A 28 -12.94 -4.52 -4.07
CA ARG A 28 -12.19 -3.67 -5.00
C ARG A 28 -12.68 -3.86 -6.44
N LYS A 29 -12.79 -2.75 -7.15
CA LYS A 29 -13.01 -2.65 -8.59
C LYS A 29 -11.90 -1.81 -9.24
N ALA A 30 -11.73 -1.95 -10.55
CA ALA A 30 -10.75 -1.17 -11.31
C ALA A 30 -11.01 0.34 -11.15
N GLY A 31 -9.93 1.14 -11.09
CA GLY A 31 -9.99 2.59 -10.89
C GLY A 31 -10.16 3.06 -9.44
N GLN A 32 -10.40 2.16 -8.47
CA GLN A 32 -10.50 2.54 -7.07
C GLN A 32 -9.14 2.74 -6.40
N PHE A 33 -9.15 3.57 -5.35
CA PHE A 33 -8.00 3.91 -4.53
C PHE A 33 -8.33 3.77 -3.04
N VAL A 34 -7.30 3.78 -2.20
CA VAL A 34 -7.41 3.82 -0.74
C VAL A 34 -6.83 5.12 -0.19
N MET A 35 -7.39 5.61 0.92
CA MET A 35 -6.75 6.65 1.73
C MET A 35 -5.81 5.97 2.72
N LEU A 36 -4.51 6.16 2.57
CA LEU A 36 -3.47 5.57 3.41
C LEU A 36 -2.90 6.61 4.36
N ARG A 37 -2.60 6.21 5.60
CA ARG A 37 -1.88 7.01 6.58
C ARG A 37 -0.74 6.20 7.17
N VAL A 38 0.47 6.76 7.15
CA VAL A 38 1.65 6.15 7.78
C VAL A 38 1.75 6.68 9.21
N GLY A 39 1.64 5.80 10.21
CA GLY A 39 1.67 6.18 11.63
C GLY A 39 0.43 6.96 12.12
N ASN A 40 0.50 7.45 13.37
CA ASN A 40 -0.62 8.13 14.04
C ASN A 40 -0.76 9.61 13.67
N SER A 41 0.36 10.30 13.47
CA SER A 41 0.44 11.72 13.12
C SER A 41 0.69 11.98 11.62
N GLY A 42 0.69 10.93 10.79
CA GLY A 42 0.92 11.06 9.35
C GLY A 42 -0.26 11.66 8.58
N GLU A 43 0.05 12.12 7.38
CA GLU A 43 -0.93 12.61 6.40
C GLU A 43 -1.76 11.45 5.83
N ARG A 44 -2.98 11.77 5.38
CA ARG A 44 -3.81 10.85 4.59
C ARG A 44 -3.59 11.10 3.10
N VAL A 45 -2.98 10.14 2.41
CA VAL A 45 -2.69 10.24 0.97
C VAL A 45 -3.53 9.22 0.17
N PRO A 46 -4.10 9.61 -0.98
CA PRO A 46 -4.80 8.67 -1.86
C PRO A 46 -3.78 7.84 -2.66
N LEU A 47 -3.93 6.52 -2.66
CA LEU A 47 -3.11 5.60 -3.48
C LEU A 47 -3.99 4.59 -4.21
N THR A 48 -3.78 4.49 -5.53
CA THR A 48 -4.53 3.58 -6.40
C THR A 48 -4.23 2.12 -6.05
N ILE A 49 -5.28 1.29 -6.03
CA ILE A 49 -5.12 -0.15 -5.85
C ILE A 49 -4.72 -0.76 -7.20
N ALA A 50 -3.45 -1.15 -7.31
CA ALA A 50 -2.89 -1.77 -8.52
C ALA A 50 -3.43 -3.19 -8.72
N GLY A 51 -3.65 -3.94 -7.63
CA GLY A 51 -4.19 -5.29 -7.65
C GLY A 51 -4.82 -5.69 -6.33
N SER A 52 -5.54 -6.81 -6.33
CA SER A 52 -6.13 -7.38 -5.12
C SER A 52 -6.22 -8.90 -5.26
N ASP A 53 -5.97 -9.60 -4.17
CA ASP A 53 -6.14 -11.05 -4.05
C ASP A 53 -7.21 -11.32 -2.97
N PRO A 54 -8.47 -11.62 -3.35
CA PRO A 54 -9.55 -11.86 -2.40
C PRO A 54 -9.36 -13.12 -1.54
N GLU A 55 -8.60 -14.11 -2.03
CA GLU A 55 -8.34 -15.36 -1.31
C GLU A 55 -7.28 -15.15 -0.22
N LYS A 56 -6.18 -14.47 -0.56
CA LYS A 56 -5.17 -14.05 0.43
C LYS A 56 -5.63 -12.88 1.30
N GLY A 57 -6.67 -12.17 0.88
CA GLY A 57 -7.19 -11.01 1.58
C GLY A 57 -6.30 -9.78 1.47
N THR A 58 -5.49 -9.66 0.40
CA THR A 58 -4.49 -8.61 0.23
C THR A 58 -4.84 -7.64 -0.89
N ILE A 59 -4.33 -6.42 -0.77
CA ILE A 59 -4.31 -5.43 -1.86
C ILE A 59 -2.87 -5.03 -2.16
N THR A 60 -2.62 -4.73 -3.43
CA THR A 60 -1.32 -4.28 -3.91
C THR A 60 -1.40 -2.82 -4.27
N ILE A 61 -0.47 -2.04 -3.74
CA ILE A 61 -0.23 -0.65 -4.14
C ILE A 61 1.18 -0.52 -4.71
N ILE A 62 1.36 0.44 -5.61
CA ILE A 62 2.67 0.84 -6.12
C ILE A 62 2.83 2.31 -5.78
N VAL A 63 3.92 2.64 -5.09
CA VAL A 63 4.20 3.99 -4.63
C VAL A 63 5.55 4.45 -5.16
N GLN A 64 5.59 5.70 -5.63
CA GLN A 64 6.84 6.39 -5.96
C GLN A 64 7.18 7.37 -4.85
N GLY A 65 8.41 7.30 -4.33
CA GLY A 65 8.91 8.09 -3.21
C GLY A 65 9.24 9.54 -3.57
N MET A 66 8.22 10.34 -3.93
CA MET A 66 8.41 11.74 -4.33
C MET A 66 8.34 12.74 -3.16
N GLY A 67 7.41 12.54 -2.22
CA GLY A 67 7.19 13.39 -1.05
C GLY A 67 7.56 12.71 0.28
N LYS A 68 7.40 13.45 1.39
CA LYS A 68 7.73 12.97 2.74
C LYS A 68 6.99 11.66 3.07
N THR A 69 5.66 11.65 2.97
CA THR A 69 4.80 10.49 3.26
C THR A 69 5.12 9.29 2.38
N THR A 70 5.34 9.49 1.08
CA THR A 70 5.67 8.40 0.15
C THR A 70 7.08 7.85 0.36
N LYS A 71 8.05 8.68 0.77
CA LYS A 71 9.41 8.23 1.14
C LYS A 71 9.39 7.43 2.44
N GLU A 72 8.60 7.86 3.42
CA GLU A 72 8.38 7.09 4.66
C GLU A 72 7.67 5.75 4.37
N LEU A 73 6.72 5.72 3.42
CA LEU A 73 6.10 4.47 3.00
C LEU A 73 7.11 3.54 2.32
N ASN A 74 8.02 4.07 1.50
CA ASN A 74 9.09 3.29 0.88
C ASN A 74 10.08 2.68 1.89
N SER A 75 10.23 3.26 3.08
CA SER A 75 11.08 2.71 4.14
C SER A 75 10.40 1.63 4.99
N ARG A 76 9.10 1.33 4.77
CA ARG A 76 8.39 0.27 5.48
C ARG A 76 8.71 -1.10 4.88
N GLU A 77 8.82 -2.10 5.73
CA GLU A 77 9.21 -3.46 5.34
C GLU A 77 8.07 -4.46 5.58
N ALA A 78 8.25 -5.68 5.07
CA ALA A 78 7.30 -6.76 5.34
C ALA A 78 7.28 -7.08 6.85
N GLY A 79 6.08 -7.20 7.41
CA GLY A 79 5.86 -7.42 8.85
C GLY A 79 5.42 -6.17 9.62
N ASP A 80 5.63 -4.97 9.07
CA ASP A 80 5.15 -3.70 9.62
C ASP A 80 3.62 -3.51 9.52
#